data_AF-A0A419L3H0-F1
#
_entry.id   AF-A0A419L3H0-F1
#
_cell.length_a   1.000
_cell.length_b   1.000
_cell.length_c   1.000
_cell.angle_alpha   90.00
_cell.angle_beta   90.00
_cell.angle_gamma   90.00
#
_symmetry.space_group_name_H-M   'P 1'
#
loop_
_entity.id
_entity.type
_entity.pdbx_description
1 polymer ?
#
loop_
_entity_poly.entity_id
_entity_poly.type
_entity_poly.pdbx_seq_one_letter_code
_entity_poly.pdbx_strand_id
1 'polypeptide(L)'
;MKSPRRERYMDTWIFTHGDSDGICSGAIALAANPNAHVFFTHPYGLEGDLGEAKKTDKIIICDIAISESHLSRLLRLFSEFADNGDLIYIDHHPLPEGLSKEDLPGKVIHSLESSASELVYTLYQSKIDPLHARTAIMGAIGDYLDETPTIQRLLKRWDKRTLYFESGLLIQGIEGQKRNHELKRSIVANLANNLPPSFDRRLVELAIQTLI
;
A
#
# COMPACT_ATOMS: atom_id res chain seq x y z
N MET A 1 38.55 -0.96 -25.76
CA MET A 1 37.47 -1.76 -25.17
C MET A 1 36.43 -0.81 -24.58
N LYS A 2 35.23 -0.73 -25.17
CA LYS A 2 34.10 -0.04 -24.53
C LYS A 2 33.67 -0.89 -23.33
N SER A 3 33.58 -0.31 -22.14
CA SER A 3 33.00 -0.99 -20.98
C SER A 3 31.59 -1.47 -21.35
N PRO A 4 31.15 -2.67 -20.92
CA PRO A 4 29.77 -3.05 -21.08
C PRO A 4 28.92 -1.98 -20.37
N ARG A 5 27.95 -1.37 -21.07
CA ARG A 5 26.93 -0.58 -20.40
C ARG A 5 26.26 -1.53 -19.41
N ARG A 6 26.44 -1.30 -18.11
CA ARG A 6 25.59 -1.95 -17.09
C ARG A 6 24.16 -1.65 -17.50
N GLU A 7 23.38 -2.67 -17.85
CA GLU A 7 21.92 -2.58 -17.81
C GLU A 7 21.58 -1.97 -16.45
N ARG A 8 21.07 -0.73 -16.44
CA ARG A 8 20.57 -0.15 -15.21
C ARG A 8 19.29 -0.90 -14.91
N TYR A 9 19.32 -1.77 -13.90
CA TYR A 9 18.11 -2.38 -13.38
C TYR A 9 17.15 -1.27 -12.96
N MET A 10 15.92 -1.36 -13.46
CA MET A 10 14.82 -0.51 -13.07
C MET A 10 14.33 -1.00 -11.71
N ASP A 11 14.58 -0.23 -10.65
CA ASP A 11 14.15 -0.60 -9.31
C ASP A 11 12.62 -0.39 -9.21
N THR A 12 11.96 -1.08 -8.28
CA THR A 12 10.54 -0.85 -7.98
C THR A 12 10.41 -0.29 -6.57
N TRP A 13 9.66 0.80 -6.43
CA TRP A 13 9.37 1.44 -5.16
C TRP A 13 7.87 1.41 -4.88
N ILE A 14 7.52 1.07 -3.64
CA ILE A 14 6.16 1.09 -3.11
C ILE A 14 6.12 2.16 -2.03
N PHE A 15 5.47 3.28 -2.33
CA PHE A 15 5.17 4.34 -1.38
C PHE A 15 3.79 4.09 -0.81
N THR A 16 3.67 3.89 0.50
CA THR A 16 2.39 3.53 1.10
C THR A 16 2.15 4.17 2.45
N HIS A 17 0.89 4.26 2.85
CA HIS A 17 0.51 4.77 4.16
C HIS A 17 0.86 3.80 5.28
N GLY A 18 0.96 4.35 6.49
CA GLY A 18 1.46 3.63 7.66
C GLY A 18 0.38 3.03 8.56
N ASP A 19 -0.89 3.13 8.21
CA ASP A 19 -2.00 2.50 8.91
C ASP A 19 -2.26 1.07 8.39
N SER A 20 -3.35 0.46 8.81
CA SER A 20 -3.69 -0.90 8.42
C SER A 20 -3.99 -1.05 6.93
N ASP A 21 -4.69 -0.10 6.30
CA ASP A 21 -5.04 -0.21 4.88
C ASP A 21 -3.81 0.01 4.00
N GLY A 22 -2.98 1.01 4.30
CA GLY A 22 -1.68 1.23 3.67
C GLY A 22 -0.72 0.06 3.85
N ILE A 23 -0.56 -0.48 5.07
CA ILE A 23 0.31 -1.65 5.31
C ILE A 23 -0.18 -2.87 4.50
N CYS A 24 -1.49 -3.13 4.47
CA CYS A 24 -2.05 -4.23 3.69
C CYS A 24 -1.86 -4.02 2.19
N SER A 25 -2.10 -2.79 1.71
CA SER A 25 -1.87 -2.38 0.32
C SER A 25 -0.41 -2.58 -0.09
N GLY A 26 0.53 -2.10 0.71
CA GLY A 26 1.96 -2.26 0.49
C GLY A 26 2.40 -3.73 0.47
N ALA A 27 1.83 -4.57 1.33
CA ALA A 27 2.11 -6.00 1.35
C ALA A 27 1.64 -6.72 0.09
N ILE A 28 0.42 -6.41 -0.38
CA ILE A 28 -0.13 -7.01 -1.60
C ILE A 28 0.67 -6.52 -2.82
N ALA A 29 1.03 -5.24 -2.87
CA ALA A 29 1.89 -4.68 -3.91
C ALA A 29 3.28 -5.32 -3.91
N LEU A 30 3.87 -5.57 -2.72
CA LEU A 30 5.17 -6.23 -2.57
C LEU A 30 5.12 -7.70 -3.01
N ALA A 31 4.04 -8.43 -2.66
CA ALA A 31 3.84 -9.79 -3.13
C ALA A 31 3.78 -9.87 -4.67
N ALA A 32 3.17 -8.86 -5.30
CA ALA A 32 3.08 -8.77 -6.77
C ALA A 32 4.37 -8.26 -7.44
N ASN A 33 5.25 -7.60 -6.69
CA ASN A 33 6.50 -7.02 -7.17
C ASN A 33 7.66 -7.40 -6.21
N PRO A 34 8.13 -8.67 -6.25
CA PRO A 34 9.17 -9.13 -5.35
C PRO A 34 10.45 -8.28 -5.44
N ASN A 35 11.09 -8.05 -4.30
CA ASN A 35 12.28 -7.20 -4.13
C ASN A 35 12.05 -5.69 -4.25
N ALA A 36 10.80 -5.23 -4.36
CA ALA A 36 10.51 -3.80 -4.31
C ALA A 36 10.92 -3.16 -2.96
N HIS A 37 11.35 -1.90 -3.01
CA HIS A 37 11.61 -1.09 -1.83
C HIS A 37 10.28 -0.56 -1.28
N VAL A 38 10.02 -0.78 0.01
CA VAL A 38 8.83 -0.26 0.69
C VAL A 38 9.19 1.00 1.48
N PHE A 39 8.50 2.08 1.17
CA PHE A 39 8.67 3.39 1.80
C PHE A 39 7.34 3.86 2.40
N PHE A 40 7.34 4.18 3.70
CA PHE A 40 6.17 4.74 4.35
C PHE A 40 6.16 6.26 4.23
N THR A 41 5.06 6.79 3.71
CA THR A 41 4.85 8.23 3.52
C THR A 41 3.45 8.63 3.97
N HIS A 42 3.10 9.90 3.79
CA HIS A 42 1.81 10.49 4.10
C HIS A 42 1.52 11.62 3.09
N PRO A 43 0.27 12.12 2.97
CA PRO A 43 -0.11 13.10 1.95
C PRO A 43 0.83 14.31 1.83
N TYR A 44 1.23 14.91 2.96
CA TYR A 44 2.13 16.07 2.97
C TYR A 44 3.61 15.76 2.69
N GLY A 45 4.02 14.49 2.81
CA GLY A 45 5.42 14.04 2.68
C GLY A 45 5.72 13.48 1.30
N LEU A 46 4.70 13.01 0.59
CA LEU A 46 4.83 12.30 -0.69
C LEU A 46 5.71 13.04 -1.70
N GLU A 47 5.55 14.36 -1.86
CA GLU A 47 6.36 15.15 -2.81
C GLU A 47 7.86 15.00 -2.54
N GLY A 48 8.27 15.11 -1.27
CA GLY A 48 9.67 15.00 -0.87
C GLY A 48 10.17 13.56 -0.89
N ASP A 49 9.35 12.63 -0.39
CA ASP A 49 9.71 11.22 -0.24
C ASP A 49 9.89 10.52 -1.60
N LEU A 50 9.16 10.94 -2.63
CA LEU A 50 9.37 10.47 -4.00
C LEU A 50 10.80 10.75 -4.53
N GLY A 51 11.56 11.63 -3.88
CA GLY A 51 12.97 11.87 -4.18
C GLY A 51 13.89 10.68 -3.92
N GLU A 52 13.45 9.68 -3.15
CA GLU A 52 14.21 8.43 -2.89
C GLU A 52 14.34 7.55 -4.15
N ALA A 53 13.38 7.66 -5.08
CA ALA A 53 13.37 6.89 -6.31
C ALA A 53 13.90 7.69 -7.51
N LYS A 54 14.53 6.99 -8.47
CA LYS A 54 14.95 7.61 -9.73
C LYS A 54 13.75 7.72 -10.66
N LYS A 55 13.75 8.74 -11.54
CA LYS A 55 12.67 8.96 -12.53
C LYS A 55 12.47 7.81 -13.50
N THR A 56 13.48 6.96 -13.66
CA THR A 56 13.43 5.75 -14.50
C THR A 56 12.91 4.53 -13.77
N ASP A 57 12.67 4.60 -12.46
CA ASP A 57 12.19 3.48 -11.64
C ASP A 57 10.68 3.28 -11.81
N LYS A 58 10.19 2.10 -11.40
CA LYS A 58 8.75 1.84 -11.27
C LYS A 58 8.26 2.32 -9.91
N ILE A 59 7.26 3.17 -9.90
CA ILE A 59 6.64 3.74 -8.71
C ILE A 59 5.23 3.20 -8.54
N ILE A 60 4.94 2.66 -7.36
CA ILE A 60 3.61 2.24 -6.94
C ILE A 60 3.26 3.05 -5.69
N ILE A 61 2.20 3.83 -5.74
CA ILE A 61 1.71 4.64 -4.62
C ILE A 61 0.40 4.02 -4.15
N CYS A 62 0.31 3.72 -2.86
CA CYS A 62 -0.82 3.04 -2.25
C CYS A 62 -1.34 3.80 -1.03
N ASP A 63 -2.62 4.15 -1.05
CA ASP A 63 -3.33 4.73 0.10
C ASP A 63 -2.82 6.11 0.55
N ILE A 64 -2.43 6.96 -0.40
CA ILE A 64 -1.91 8.30 -0.09
C ILE A 64 -2.75 9.34 -0.81
N ALA A 65 -3.59 10.06 -0.06
CA ALA A 65 -4.31 11.21 -0.58
C ALA A 65 -3.36 12.26 -1.19
N ILE A 66 -3.80 12.90 -2.27
CA ILE A 66 -3.04 13.99 -2.91
C ILE A 66 -3.27 15.29 -2.13
N SER A 67 -2.18 15.84 -1.60
CA SER A 67 -2.19 17.11 -0.88
C SER A 67 -2.38 18.31 -1.83
N GLU A 68 -3.46 19.08 -1.64
CA GLU A 68 -3.74 20.29 -2.43
C GLU A 68 -2.59 21.31 -2.40
N SER A 69 -1.94 21.47 -1.24
CA SER A 69 -0.81 22.40 -1.08
C SER A 69 0.40 22.04 -1.93
N HIS A 70 0.51 20.78 -2.37
CA HIS A 70 1.61 20.26 -3.18
C HIS A 70 1.18 19.82 -4.58
N LEU A 71 -0.10 20.02 -4.95
CA LEU A 71 -0.71 19.45 -6.15
C LEU A 71 0.10 19.71 -7.42
N SER A 72 0.41 20.98 -7.70
CA SER A 72 1.16 21.36 -8.92
C SER A 72 2.54 20.68 -9.03
N ARG A 73 3.21 20.44 -7.91
CA ARG A 73 4.53 19.80 -7.87
C ARG A 73 4.41 18.29 -7.98
N LEU A 74 3.42 17.70 -7.30
CA LEU A 74 3.11 16.28 -7.40
C LEU A 74 2.72 15.90 -8.83
N LEU A 75 1.87 16.67 -9.50
CA LEU A 75 1.50 16.41 -10.90
C LEU A 75 2.73 16.42 -11.82
N ARG A 76 3.64 17.37 -11.65
CA ARG A 76 4.91 17.40 -12.40
C ARG A 76 5.76 16.17 -12.12
N LEU A 77 5.94 15.79 -10.84
CA LEU A 77 6.70 14.60 -10.48
C LEU A 77 6.06 13.33 -11.05
N PHE A 78 4.73 13.23 -11.00
CA PHE A 78 3.98 12.11 -11.55
C PHE A 78 4.20 12.01 -13.07
N SER A 79 4.13 13.13 -13.80
CA SER A 79 4.46 13.17 -15.24
C SER A 79 5.89 12.70 -15.49
N GLU A 80 6.87 13.18 -14.72
CA GLU A 80 8.26 12.75 -14.89
C GLU A 80 8.45 11.24 -14.70
N PHE A 81 7.80 10.63 -13.71
CA PHE A 81 7.85 9.18 -13.51
C PHE A 81 7.08 8.41 -14.60
N ALA A 82 5.91 8.90 -15.00
CA ALA A 82 5.10 8.26 -16.04
C ALA A 82 5.77 8.32 -17.43
N ASP A 83 6.51 9.41 -17.73
CA ASP A 83 7.19 9.60 -19.02
C ASP A 83 8.50 8.81 -19.13
N ASN A 84 9.22 8.62 -18.01
CA ASN A 84 10.56 8.03 -18.01
C ASN A 84 10.66 6.63 -17.39
N GLY A 85 9.65 6.23 -16.62
CA GLY A 85 9.58 4.97 -15.88
C GLY A 85 8.19 4.35 -15.97
N ASP A 86 7.65 3.94 -14.82
CA ASP A 86 6.26 3.46 -14.70
C ASP A 86 5.68 4.03 -13.40
N LEU A 87 4.44 4.52 -13.44
CA LEU A 87 3.76 5.08 -12.28
C LEU A 87 2.37 4.46 -12.15
N ILE A 88 2.09 3.90 -10.98
CA ILE A 88 0.77 3.41 -10.60
C ILE A 88 0.34 4.10 -9.32
N TYR A 89 -0.76 4.85 -9.36
CA TYR A 89 -1.38 5.48 -8.19
C TYR A 89 -2.68 4.73 -7.84
N ILE A 90 -2.77 4.27 -6.59
CA ILE A 90 -3.89 3.45 -6.09
C ILE A 90 -4.36 4.05 -4.76
N ASP A 91 -5.58 4.58 -4.73
CA ASP A 91 -6.06 5.31 -3.55
C ASP A 91 -7.59 5.40 -3.54
N HIS A 92 -8.16 5.66 -2.36
CA HIS A 92 -9.60 5.76 -2.14
C HIS A 92 -10.06 7.11 -1.58
N HIS A 93 -9.14 8.02 -1.26
CA HIS A 93 -9.48 9.34 -0.74
C HIS A 93 -10.08 10.24 -1.83
N PRO A 94 -10.88 11.25 -1.47
CA PRO A 94 -11.29 12.29 -2.42
C PRO A 94 -10.07 12.93 -3.11
N LEU A 95 -10.14 13.07 -4.44
CA LEU A 95 -9.17 13.87 -5.17
C LEU A 95 -9.39 15.37 -4.88
N PRO A 96 -8.34 16.20 -5.00
CA PRO A 96 -8.44 17.66 -4.94
C PRO A 96 -9.57 18.23 -5.79
N GLU A 97 -10.16 19.34 -5.35
CA GLU A 97 -11.26 19.97 -6.07
C GLU A 97 -10.87 20.30 -7.53
N GLY A 98 -11.72 19.91 -8.48
CA GLY A 98 -11.49 20.14 -9.91
C GLY A 98 -10.51 19.17 -10.57
N LEU A 99 -9.97 18.19 -9.83
CA LEU A 99 -9.10 17.14 -10.37
C LEU A 99 -9.88 15.84 -10.55
N SER A 100 -9.85 15.28 -11.77
CA SER A 100 -10.34 13.94 -12.05
C SER A 100 -9.18 12.94 -12.12
N LYS A 101 -9.51 11.64 -12.06
CA LYS A 101 -8.49 10.58 -12.17
C LYS A 101 -7.81 10.58 -13.55
N GLU A 102 -8.49 11.07 -14.58
CA GLU A 102 -7.97 11.21 -15.94
C GLU A 102 -6.91 12.30 -16.06
N ASP A 103 -6.90 13.26 -15.13
CA ASP A 103 -5.91 14.36 -15.09
C ASP A 103 -4.60 13.93 -14.40
N LEU A 104 -4.61 12.80 -13.69
CA LEU A 104 -3.44 12.27 -13.00
C LEU A 104 -2.53 11.49 -13.96
N PRO A 105 -1.22 11.81 -14.03
CA PRO A 105 -0.29 11.05 -14.86
C PRO A 105 -0.09 9.62 -14.35
N GLY A 106 0.19 8.71 -15.28
CA GLY A 106 0.41 7.28 -14.99
C GLY A 106 -0.88 6.47 -14.95
N LYS A 107 -0.78 5.24 -14.43
CA LYS A 107 -1.94 4.36 -14.26
C LYS A 107 -2.62 4.66 -12.93
N VAL A 108 -3.89 5.07 -12.99
CA VAL A 108 -4.66 5.48 -11.83
C VAL A 108 -5.78 4.47 -11.54
N ILE A 109 -5.79 3.93 -10.32
CA ILE A 109 -6.85 3.06 -9.80
C ILE A 109 -7.45 3.77 -8.58
N HIS A 110 -8.64 4.33 -8.75
CA HIS A 110 -9.27 5.19 -7.75
C HIS A 110 -10.74 4.86 -7.58
N SER A 111 -11.20 4.77 -6.34
CA SER A 111 -12.60 4.52 -5.97
C SER A 111 -12.86 4.99 -4.55
N LEU A 112 -13.89 5.81 -4.33
CA LEU A 112 -14.34 6.19 -2.98
C LEU A 112 -15.12 5.06 -2.27
N GLU A 113 -15.49 4.01 -3.01
CA GLU A 113 -16.38 2.93 -2.56
C GLU A 113 -15.61 1.63 -2.23
N SER A 114 -14.28 1.71 -2.09
CA SER A 114 -13.41 0.56 -1.86
C SER A 114 -12.20 1.01 -1.06
N SER A 115 -11.66 0.17 -0.17
CA SER A 115 -10.37 0.48 0.47
C SER A 115 -9.24 0.39 -0.55
N ALA A 116 -8.10 1.04 -0.29
CA ALA A 116 -6.93 0.91 -1.15
C ALA A 116 -6.45 -0.55 -1.20
N SER A 117 -6.50 -1.31 -0.09
CA SER A 117 -6.10 -2.72 -0.11
C SER A 117 -7.00 -3.60 -0.99
N GLU A 118 -8.30 -3.30 -1.08
CA GLU A 118 -9.22 -3.93 -2.03
C GLU A 118 -8.80 -3.62 -3.49
N LEU A 119 -8.49 -2.35 -3.77
CA LEU A 119 -8.09 -1.89 -5.10
C LEU A 119 -6.76 -2.54 -5.54
N VAL A 120 -5.77 -2.58 -4.64
CA VAL A 120 -4.47 -3.23 -4.90
C VAL A 120 -4.65 -4.73 -5.13
N TYR A 121 -5.45 -5.41 -4.31
CA TYR A 121 -5.75 -6.84 -4.50
C TYR A 121 -6.44 -7.08 -5.84
N THR A 122 -7.46 -6.29 -6.18
CA THR A 122 -8.20 -6.45 -7.43
C THR A 122 -7.30 -6.27 -8.65
N LEU A 123 -6.36 -5.32 -8.58
CA LEU A 123 -5.35 -5.10 -9.62
C LEU A 123 -4.39 -6.29 -9.78
N TYR A 124 -3.95 -6.90 -8.67
CA TYR A 124 -2.85 -7.88 -8.68
C TYR A 124 -3.26 -9.34 -8.44
N GLN A 125 -4.52 -9.64 -8.14
CA GLN A 125 -4.99 -10.99 -7.74
C GLN A 125 -4.66 -12.11 -8.73
N SER A 126 -4.45 -11.80 -10.02
CA SER A 126 -4.03 -12.79 -11.03
C SER A 126 -2.54 -13.13 -11.00
N LYS A 127 -1.73 -12.37 -10.23
CA LYS A 127 -0.27 -12.49 -10.14
C LYS A 127 0.22 -12.94 -8.76
N ILE A 128 -0.66 -13.02 -7.78
CA ILE A 128 -0.33 -13.35 -6.38
C ILE A 128 -1.14 -14.54 -5.90
N ASP A 129 -0.71 -15.14 -4.78
CA ASP A 129 -1.46 -16.23 -4.14
C ASP A 129 -2.87 -15.76 -3.73
N PRO A 130 -3.95 -16.52 -4.03
CA PRO A 130 -5.31 -16.22 -3.57
C PRO A 130 -5.47 -16.04 -2.05
N LEU A 131 -4.52 -16.51 -1.24
CA LEU A 131 -4.47 -16.27 0.20
C LEU A 131 -4.29 -14.79 0.57
N HIS A 132 -3.71 -13.96 -0.32
CA HIS A 132 -3.58 -12.51 -0.12
C HIS A 132 -4.94 -11.79 -0.06
N ALA A 133 -6.03 -12.47 -0.44
CA ALA A 133 -7.38 -11.98 -0.18
C ALA A 133 -7.59 -11.70 1.33
N ARG A 134 -6.94 -12.45 2.21
CA ARG A 134 -6.99 -12.21 3.67
C ARG A 134 -6.39 -10.86 4.02
N THR A 135 -5.24 -10.51 3.43
CA THR A 135 -4.58 -9.21 3.61
C THR A 135 -5.46 -8.07 3.09
N ALA A 136 -6.13 -8.25 1.95
CA ALA A 136 -7.06 -7.25 1.42
C ALA A 136 -8.27 -7.03 2.36
N ILE A 137 -8.82 -8.12 2.91
CA ILE A 137 -9.90 -8.03 3.90
C ILE A 137 -9.43 -7.32 5.17
N MET A 138 -8.22 -7.59 5.66
CA MET A 138 -7.70 -6.94 6.87
C MET A 138 -7.55 -5.42 6.69
N GLY A 139 -7.05 -4.97 5.53
CA GLY A 139 -6.98 -3.53 5.22
C GLY A 139 -8.36 -2.88 5.14
N ALA A 140 -9.29 -3.52 4.43
CA ALA A 140 -10.68 -3.05 4.33
C ALA A 140 -11.39 -2.94 5.70
N ILE A 141 -11.15 -3.89 6.63
CA ILE A 141 -11.65 -3.81 8.01
C ILE A 141 -11.08 -2.58 8.73
N GLY A 142 -9.81 -2.26 8.49
CA GLY A 142 -9.13 -1.09 9.07
C GLY A 142 -9.79 0.25 8.74
N ASP A 143 -10.30 0.38 7.53
CA ASP A 143 -11.03 1.58 7.07
C ASP A 143 -12.56 1.49 7.22
N TYR A 144 -13.06 0.44 7.87
CA TYR A 144 -14.51 0.17 7.95
C TYR A 144 -15.19 0.02 6.57
N LEU A 145 -14.44 -0.44 5.57
CA LEU A 145 -14.90 -0.71 4.21
C LEU A 145 -15.03 -2.22 3.94
N ASP A 146 -15.32 -3.03 4.96
CA ASP A 146 -15.47 -4.48 4.84
C ASP A 146 -16.87 -4.93 4.34
N GLU A 147 -17.77 -3.99 4.09
CA GLU A 147 -19.12 -4.24 3.55
C GLU A 147 -19.22 -4.11 2.01
N THR A 148 -18.12 -3.84 1.30
CA THR A 148 -18.15 -3.78 -0.16
C THR A 148 -18.53 -5.14 -0.77
N PRO A 149 -19.17 -5.17 -1.96
CA PRO A 149 -19.54 -6.43 -2.60
C PRO A 149 -18.35 -7.37 -2.86
N THR A 150 -17.15 -6.82 -3.08
CA THR A 150 -15.92 -7.61 -3.26
C THR A 150 -15.49 -8.21 -1.94
N ILE A 151 -15.34 -7.40 -0.89
CA ILE A 151 -14.84 -7.88 0.41
C ILE A 151 -15.81 -8.88 1.04
N GLN A 152 -17.12 -8.62 0.99
CA GLN A 152 -18.14 -9.58 1.45
C GLN A 152 -18.10 -10.91 0.69
N ARG A 153 -17.73 -10.90 -0.59
CA ARG A 153 -17.52 -12.15 -1.36
C ARG A 153 -16.26 -12.89 -0.91
N LEU A 154 -15.16 -12.17 -0.66
CA LEU A 154 -13.91 -12.77 -0.19
C LEU A 154 -14.04 -13.32 1.24
N LEU A 155 -14.71 -12.58 2.14
CA LEU A 155 -15.00 -12.98 3.52
C LEU A 155 -15.71 -14.34 3.61
N LYS A 156 -16.56 -14.68 2.64
CA LYS A 156 -17.26 -15.98 2.60
C LYS A 156 -16.33 -17.19 2.44
N ARG A 157 -15.07 -16.97 2.07
CA ARG A 157 -14.07 -18.03 1.86
C ARG A 157 -13.31 -18.41 3.14
N TRP A 158 -13.51 -17.68 4.23
CA TRP A 158 -12.67 -17.77 5.42
C TRP A 158 -13.50 -17.73 6.70
N ASP A 159 -12.91 -18.21 7.80
CA ASP A 159 -13.50 -18.01 9.12
C ASP A 159 -13.40 -16.53 9.50
N LYS A 160 -14.55 -15.86 9.57
CA LYS A 160 -14.61 -14.42 9.88
C LYS A 160 -13.96 -14.10 11.22
N ARG A 161 -14.12 -14.94 12.25
CA ARG A 161 -13.56 -14.68 13.60
C ARG A 161 -12.05 -14.58 13.55
N THR A 162 -11.42 -15.45 12.75
CA THR A 162 -9.96 -15.39 12.53
C THR A 162 -9.56 -14.09 11.86
N LEU A 163 -10.26 -13.69 10.79
CA LEU A 163 -9.93 -12.45 10.07
C LEU A 163 -10.09 -11.20 10.95
N TYR A 164 -11.20 -11.06 11.69
CA TYR A 164 -11.38 -9.93 12.60
C TYR A 164 -10.36 -9.94 13.76
N PHE A 165 -9.96 -11.11 14.25
CA PHE A 165 -8.90 -11.22 15.26
C PHE A 165 -7.55 -10.73 14.73
N GLU A 166 -7.15 -11.21 13.55
CA GLU A 166 -5.89 -10.79 12.91
C GLU A 166 -5.90 -9.31 12.53
N SER A 167 -7.01 -8.79 12.00
CA SER A 167 -7.19 -7.35 11.77
C SER A 167 -7.03 -6.55 13.05
N GLY A 168 -7.69 -6.98 14.14
CA GLY A 168 -7.60 -6.33 15.43
C GLY A 168 -6.17 -6.30 15.97
N LEU A 169 -5.45 -7.42 15.87
CA LEU A 169 -4.02 -7.48 16.25
C LEU A 169 -3.17 -6.52 15.41
N LEU A 170 -3.38 -6.46 14.10
CA LEU A 170 -2.64 -5.55 13.22
C LEU A 170 -2.89 -4.10 13.61
N ILE A 171 -4.16 -3.68 13.67
CA ILE A 171 -4.58 -2.31 13.97
C ILE A 171 -4.03 -1.87 15.34
N GLN A 172 -4.22 -2.71 16.36
CA GLN A 172 -3.76 -2.39 17.71
C GLN A 172 -2.23 -2.41 17.83
N GLY A 173 -1.56 -3.38 17.20
CA GLY A 173 -0.12 -3.53 17.32
C GLY A 173 0.69 -2.44 16.61
N ILE A 174 0.09 -1.75 15.61
CA ILE A 174 0.71 -0.58 14.97
C ILE A 174 0.29 0.74 15.60
N GLU A 175 -0.72 0.75 16.47
CA GLU A 175 -1.16 1.94 17.21
C GLU A 175 0.01 2.46 18.08
N GLY A 176 0.20 3.77 18.11
CA GLY A 176 1.36 4.39 18.77
C GLY A 176 2.73 4.16 18.08
N GLN A 177 2.83 3.31 17.06
CA GLN A 177 4.07 3.01 16.32
C GLN A 177 4.28 3.90 15.09
N LYS A 178 3.72 5.12 15.09
CA LYS A 178 3.63 5.99 13.89
C LYS A 178 4.94 6.13 13.12
N ARG A 179 6.07 6.32 13.82
CA ARG A 179 7.41 6.52 13.23
C ARG A 179 8.26 5.25 13.13
N ASN A 180 7.77 4.10 13.59
CA ASN A 180 8.53 2.85 13.60
C ASN A 180 8.46 2.15 12.23
N HIS A 181 9.09 2.76 11.23
CA HIS A 181 9.02 2.27 9.84
C HIS A 181 9.68 0.90 9.67
N GLU A 182 10.71 0.57 10.46
CA GLU A 182 11.35 -0.75 10.41
C GLU A 182 10.40 -1.87 10.85
N LEU A 183 9.66 -1.67 11.95
CA LEU A 183 8.63 -2.60 12.38
C LEU A 183 7.57 -2.77 11.28
N LYS A 184 7.05 -1.66 10.75
CA LYS A 184 6.02 -1.71 9.69
C LYS A 184 6.52 -2.40 8.42
N ARG A 185 7.78 -2.21 8.01
CA ARG A 185 8.35 -2.93 6.86
C ARG A 185 8.46 -4.42 7.13
N SER A 186 8.78 -4.83 8.36
CA SER A 186 8.78 -6.25 8.72
C SER A 186 7.39 -6.87 8.70
N ILE A 187 6.35 -6.11 9.10
CA ILE A 187 4.95 -6.54 8.99
C ILE A 187 4.54 -6.67 7.52
N VAL A 188 4.85 -5.67 6.69
CA VAL A 188 4.61 -5.72 5.24
C VAL A 188 5.26 -6.95 4.62
N ALA A 189 6.52 -7.25 4.97
CA ALA A 189 7.22 -8.43 4.48
C ALA A 189 6.55 -9.74 4.94
N ASN A 190 6.10 -9.83 6.20
CA ASN A 190 5.37 -11.00 6.71
C ASN A 190 4.06 -11.20 5.94
N LEU A 191 3.24 -10.15 5.80
CA LEU A 191 1.96 -10.19 5.09
C LEU A 191 2.14 -10.52 3.59
N ALA A 192 3.19 -10.02 2.94
CA ALA A 192 3.53 -10.35 1.55
C ALA A 192 3.95 -11.82 1.37
N ASN A 193 4.32 -12.50 2.46
CA ASN A 193 4.59 -13.95 2.51
C ASN A 193 3.41 -14.76 3.07
N ASN A 194 2.21 -14.18 3.15
CA ASN A 194 1.01 -14.77 3.74
C ASN A 194 1.15 -15.19 5.22
N LEU A 195 2.08 -14.59 5.95
CA LEU A 195 2.19 -14.77 7.40
C LEU A 195 1.19 -13.83 8.09
N PRO A 196 0.31 -14.34 8.96
CA PRO A 196 -0.69 -13.52 9.63
C PRO A 196 -0.04 -12.59 10.68
N PRO A 197 -0.71 -11.49 11.08
CA PRO A 197 -0.27 -10.59 12.16
C PRO A 197 0.17 -11.32 13.43
N SER A 198 -0.57 -12.35 13.86
CA SER A 198 -0.27 -13.17 15.05
C SER A 198 1.05 -13.95 14.99
N PHE A 199 1.67 -14.09 13.80
CA PHE A 199 2.99 -14.69 13.65
C PHE A 199 4.11 -13.82 14.27
N ASP A 200 3.97 -12.50 14.22
CA ASP A 200 4.94 -11.58 14.79
C ASP A 200 4.67 -11.35 16.27
N ARG A 201 5.43 -12.02 17.13
CA ARG A 201 5.30 -11.89 18.59
C ARG A 201 5.39 -10.44 19.07
N ARG A 202 6.21 -9.60 18.42
CA ARG A 202 6.35 -8.18 18.78
C ARG A 202 5.04 -7.44 18.53
N LEU A 203 4.37 -7.75 17.42
CA LEU A 203 3.09 -7.14 17.08
C LEU A 203 2.00 -7.57 18.07
N VAL A 204 1.98 -8.84 18.46
CA VAL A 204 1.06 -9.35 19.50
C VAL A 204 1.29 -8.67 20.84
N GLU A 205 2.53 -8.54 21.28
CA GLU A 205 2.88 -7.86 22.54
C GLU A 205 2.45 -6.39 22.52
N LEU A 206 2.71 -5.68 21.42
CA LEU A 206 2.28 -4.28 21.24
C LEU A 206 0.75 -4.17 21.27
N ALA A 207 0.03 -5.06 20.59
CA ALA A 207 -1.43 -5.05 20.54
C ALA A 207 -2.07 -5.29 21.92
N ILE A 208 -1.43 -6.07 22.79
CA ILE A 208 -1.91 -6.27 24.17
C ILE A 208 -1.67 -5.02 25.02
N GLN A 209 -0.53 -4.33 24.83
CA GLN A 209 -0.19 -3.14 25.60
C GLN A 209 -1.12 -1.95 25.33
N THR A 210 -1.71 -1.85 24.14
CA THR A 210 -2.63 -0.75 23.79
C THR A 210 -4.04 -0.94 24.37
N LEU A 211 -4.36 -2.12 24.90
CA LEU A 211 -5.66 -2.45 25.51
C LEU A 211 -5.71 -2.20 27.03
N ILE A 212 -4.60 -1.81 27.64
CA ILE A 212 -4.44 -1.57 29.09
C ILE A 212 -4.18 -0.08 29.33
#